data_AF-S5SYT7-F1
#
_entry.id   AF-S5SYT7-F1
#
_cell.length_a   1.000
_cell.length_b   1.000
_cell.length_c   1.000
_cell.angle_alpha   90.00
_cell.angle_beta   90.00
_cell.angle_gamma   90.00
#
_symmetry.space_group_name_H-M   'P 1'
#
loop_
_entity.id
_entity.type
_entity.pdbx_description
1 polymer ?
#
loop_
_entity_poly.entity_id
_entity_poly.type
_entity_poly.pdbx_seq_one_letter_code
_entity_poly.pdbx_strand_id
1 'polypeptide(L)'
;ATTKETMPITTMSDQDSSNNIDVDVLAVMNSCNESFRIEMAYIQSLNETGSFIDETDKTPKCFIRCVFENVGIVSEDGLQLNPVRAAVIFAGERNGKPMDDIGNMTALCAADRQETCPCERSYKFLRCLMSMEIEKYENS
;
A
#
# COMPACT_ATOMS: atom_id res chain seq x y z
N ALA A 1 -35.72 12.60 -46.11
CA ALA A 1 -35.45 13.08 -44.74
C ALA A 1 -35.56 11.87 -43.81
N THR A 2 -34.51 11.07 -43.72
CA THR A 2 -33.47 11.02 -42.68
C THR A 2 -33.79 9.92 -41.66
N THR A 3 -33.37 8.71 -41.99
CA THR A 3 -33.28 7.56 -41.09
C THR A 3 -32.18 7.86 -40.06
N LYS A 4 -32.53 7.89 -38.77
CA LYS A 4 -31.55 8.08 -37.69
C LYS A 4 -31.10 6.70 -37.23
N GLU A 5 -29.87 6.34 -37.61
CA GLU A 5 -29.16 5.19 -37.04
C GLU A 5 -28.93 5.43 -35.54
N THR A 6 -29.07 4.38 -34.74
CA THR A 6 -28.57 4.36 -33.36
C THR A 6 -27.86 3.02 -33.18
N MET A 7 -26.55 3.11 -33.01
CA MET A 7 -25.62 1.99 -32.82
C MET A 7 -25.91 1.27 -31.50
N PRO A 8 -25.66 -0.04 -31.40
CA PRO A 8 -25.68 -0.75 -30.12
C PRO A 8 -24.44 -0.36 -29.32
N ILE A 9 -24.65 0.11 -28.09
CA ILE A 9 -23.61 0.27 -27.08
C ILE A 9 -23.28 -1.16 -26.61
N THR A 10 -22.21 -1.73 -27.15
CA THR A 10 -21.62 -2.96 -26.61
C THR A 10 -20.96 -2.58 -25.30
N THR A 11 -21.62 -2.91 -24.19
CA THR A 11 -21.03 -2.96 -22.86
C THR A 11 -19.89 -3.98 -22.92
N MET A 12 -18.65 -3.50 -23.06
CA MET A 12 -17.47 -4.34 -22.90
C MET A 12 -17.41 -4.74 -21.44
N SER A 13 -17.54 -6.05 -21.23
CA SER A 13 -17.54 -6.70 -19.94
C SER A 13 -16.24 -6.40 -19.21
N ASP A 14 -16.36 -5.87 -18.00
CA ASP A 14 -15.30 -5.89 -17.00
C ASP A 14 -14.87 -7.34 -16.81
N GLN A 15 -13.75 -7.69 -17.43
CA GLN A 15 -13.14 -9.00 -17.30
C GLN A 15 -12.26 -8.98 -16.05
N ASP A 16 -12.94 -8.94 -14.90
CA ASP A 16 -12.32 -9.13 -13.60
C ASP A 16 -11.78 -10.56 -13.51
N SER A 17 -10.45 -10.68 -13.61
CA SER A 17 -9.73 -11.94 -13.53
C SER A 17 -8.89 -11.99 -12.27
N SER A 18 -9.58 -12.40 -11.19
CA SER A 18 -9.08 -13.32 -10.16
C SER A 18 -7.83 -12.92 -9.37
N ASN A 19 -8.05 -12.16 -8.30
CA ASN A 19 -7.92 -12.66 -6.93
C ASN A 19 -8.70 -11.72 -6.00
N ASN A 20 -9.83 -12.18 -5.46
CA ASN A 20 -10.65 -11.43 -4.50
C ASN A 20 -9.85 -11.17 -3.21
N ILE A 21 -9.11 -10.07 -3.17
CA ILE A 21 -8.86 -9.33 -1.94
C ILE A 21 -9.84 -8.18 -1.96
N ASP A 22 -11.05 -8.45 -1.48
CA ASP A 22 -12.14 -7.49 -1.34
C ASP A 22 -11.86 -6.56 -0.15
N VAL A 23 -10.74 -5.84 -0.22
CA VAL A 23 -10.40 -4.77 0.73
C VAL A 23 -10.14 -3.53 -0.07
N ASP A 24 -11.12 -2.62 -0.02
CA ASP A 24 -10.99 -1.28 -0.58
C ASP A 24 -9.98 -0.48 0.27
N VAL A 25 -8.70 -0.60 -0.12
CA VAL A 25 -7.59 0.09 0.55
C VAL A 25 -7.80 1.60 0.54
N LEU A 26 -8.43 2.16 -0.50
CA LEU A 26 -8.70 3.59 -0.58
C LEU A 26 -9.75 4.02 0.45
N ALA A 27 -10.82 3.24 0.63
CA ALA A 27 -11.79 3.49 1.70
C ALA A 27 -11.14 3.39 3.09
N VAL A 28 -10.25 2.42 3.30
CA VAL A 28 -9.48 2.30 4.55
C VAL A 28 -8.58 3.52 4.77
N MET A 29 -7.85 3.97 3.75
CA MET A 29 -7.03 5.18 3.83
C MET A 29 -7.87 6.41 4.18
N ASN A 30 -9.04 6.57 3.55
CA ASN A 30 -9.95 7.67 3.86
C ASN A 30 -10.42 7.63 5.32
N SER A 31 -10.83 6.47 5.81
CA SER A 31 -11.25 6.30 7.21
C SER A 31 -10.11 6.57 8.19
N CYS A 32 -8.91 6.07 7.92
CA CYS A 32 -7.74 6.33 8.76
C CYS A 32 -7.33 7.81 8.77
N ASN A 33 -7.57 8.54 7.68
CA ASN A 33 -7.28 9.97 7.59
C ASN A 33 -8.23 10.83 8.45
N GLU A 34 -9.42 10.33 8.80
CA GLU A 34 -10.33 11.02 9.73
C GLU A 34 -9.75 11.06 11.16
N SER A 35 -8.99 10.02 11.54
CA SER A 35 -8.35 9.90 12.86
C SER A 35 -6.91 10.43 12.88
N PHE A 36 -6.14 10.16 11.82
CA PHE A 36 -4.75 10.55 11.66
C PHE A 36 -4.62 11.36 10.39
N ARG A 37 -4.98 12.64 10.48
CA ARG A 37 -4.99 13.53 9.32
C ARG A 37 -3.59 13.76 8.80
N ILE A 38 -3.35 13.38 7.55
CA ILE A 38 -2.07 13.58 6.88
C ILE A 38 -2.21 14.48 5.65
N GLU A 39 -1.10 15.10 5.28
CA GLU A 39 -0.98 15.77 3.98
C GLU A 39 -0.53 14.78 2.92
N MET A 40 -1.02 14.96 1.68
CA MET A 40 -0.64 14.10 0.55
C MET A 40 0.87 14.08 0.27
N ALA A 41 1.59 15.15 0.65
CA ALA A 41 3.03 15.23 0.51
C ALA A 41 3.79 14.11 1.25
N TYR A 42 3.24 13.59 2.36
CA TYR A 42 3.82 12.44 3.05
C TYR A 42 3.76 11.16 2.21
N ILE A 43 2.61 10.89 1.58
CA ILE A 43 2.43 9.72 0.71
C ILE A 43 3.25 9.87 -0.57
N GLN A 44 3.28 11.07 -1.14
CA GLN A 44 4.10 11.36 -2.32
C GLN A 44 5.59 11.11 -2.07
N SER A 45 6.14 11.71 -1.00
CA SER A 45 7.54 11.49 -0.63
C SER A 45 7.84 10.03 -0.32
N LEU A 46 6.92 9.32 0.35
CA LEU A 46 7.11 7.89 0.60
C LEU A 46 7.19 7.09 -0.71
N ASN A 47 6.34 7.41 -1.68
CA ASN A 47 6.33 6.74 -2.98
C ASN A 47 7.58 7.06 -3.82
N GLU A 48 8.08 8.28 -3.74
CA GLU A 48 9.22 8.77 -4.54
C GLU A 48 10.57 8.41 -3.91
N THR A 49 10.69 8.49 -2.58
CA THR A 49 11.98 8.40 -1.87
C THR A 49 12.06 7.24 -0.88
N GLY A 50 10.94 6.56 -0.62
CA GLY A 50 10.86 5.52 0.41
C GLY A 50 10.77 6.06 1.83
N SER A 51 10.63 7.38 2.04
CA SER A 51 10.59 8.00 3.37
C SER A 51 9.61 9.18 3.44
N PHE A 52 9.16 9.51 4.64
CA PHE A 52 8.38 10.72 4.90
C PHE A 52 9.20 12.00 4.80
N ILE A 53 8.54 13.09 4.39
CA ILE A 53 9.13 14.45 4.30
C ILE A 53 9.60 14.99 5.66
N ASP A 54 8.93 14.59 6.75
CA ASP A 54 9.34 14.84 8.13
C ASP A 54 9.26 13.54 8.91
N GLU A 55 10.44 13.00 9.24
CA GLU A 55 10.60 11.76 9.99
C GLU A 55 10.32 11.90 11.49
N THR A 56 10.14 13.12 11.98
CA THR A 56 9.83 13.40 13.39
C THR A 56 8.33 13.41 13.67
N ASP A 57 7.50 13.62 12.65
CA ASP A 57 6.05 13.58 12.77
C ASP A 57 5.54 12.14 12.97
N LYS A 58 4.80 11.94 14.05
CA LYS A 58 4.22 10.64 14.42
C LYS A 58 2.88 10.40 13.75
N THR A 59 2.18 11.46 13.35
CA THR A 59 0.84 11.40 12.76
C THR A 59 0.81 10.52 11.51
N PRO A 60 1.68 10.73 10.49
CA PRO A 60 1.68 9.88 9.30
C PRO A 60 2.14 8.44 9.60
N LYS A 61 2.97 8.22 10.61
CA LYS A 61 3.36 6.87 11.04
C LYS A 61 2.18 6.11 11.64
N CYS A 62 1.37 6.79 12.44
CA CYS A 62 0.15 6.20 13.00
C CYS A 62 -0.96 6.05 11.95
N PHE A 63 -1.02 6.91 10.94
CA PHE A 63 -1.85 6.69 9.76
C PHE A 63 -1.49 5.36 9.07
N ILE A 64 -0.21 5.09 8.82
CA ILE A 64 0.23 3.81 8.22
C ILE A 64 -0.16 2.62 9.09
N ARG A 65 0.02 2.72 10.41
CA ARG A 65 -0.43 1.69 11.35
C ARG A 65 -1.93 1.41 11.19
N CYS A 66 -2.76 2.46 11.21
CA CYS A 66 -4.21 2.33 11.06
C CYS A 66 -4.58 1.59 9.76
N VAL A 67 -3.95 1.95 8.65
CA VAL A 67 -4.19 1.29 7.36
C VAL A 67 -3.80 -0.18 7.45
N PHE A 68 -2.60 -0.49 7.96
CA PHE A 68 -2.10 -1.85 8.08
C PHE A 68 -2.92 -2.75 9.01
N GLU A 69 -3.46 -2.20 10.09
CA GLU A 69 -4.37 -2.94 10.97
C GLU A 69 -5.66 -3.30 10.24
N ASN A 70 -6.29 -2.34 9.56
CA ASN A 70 -7.55 -2.55 8.84
C ASN A 70 -7.40 -3.50 7.64
N VAL A 71 -6.24 -3.51 6.99
CA VAL A 71 -5.98 -4.45 5.89
C VAL A 71 -5.37 -5.79 6.36
N GLY A 72 -5.12 -5.96 7.66
CA GLY A 72 -4.63 -7.20 8.27
C GLY A 72 -3.12 -7.47 8.09
N ILE A 73 -2.33 -6.46 7.74
CA ILE A 73 -0.87 -6.54 7.69
C ILE A 73 -0.28 -6.48 9.11
N VAL A 74 -0.94 -5.77 10.02
CA VAL A 74 -0.52 -5.63 11.41
C VAL A 74 -1.66 -6.09 12.34
N SER A 75 -1.34 -6.75 13.45
CA SER A 75 -2.32 -7.08 14.51
C SER A 75 -2.89 -5.82 15.16
N GLU A 76 -4.05 -5.93 15.80
CA GLU A 76 -4.73 -4.79 16.46
C GLU A 76 -3.87 -4.08 17.53
N ASP A 77 -2.96 -4.80 18.19
CA ASP A 77 -1.99 -4.23 19.14
C ASP A 77 -0.80 -3.53 18.48
N GLY A 78 -0.67 -3.64 17.15
CA GLY A 78 0.38 -3.02 16.38
C GLY A 78 1.72 -3.76 16.35
N LEU A 79 1.80 -4.96 16.95
CA LEU A 79 3.09 -5.63 17.24
C LEU A 79 3.44 -6.76 16.28
N GLN A 80 2.46 -7.53 15.80
CA GLN A 80 2.69 -8.66 14.90
C GLN A 80 2.49 -8.23 13.46
N LEU A 81 3.47 -8.54 12.60
CA LEU A 81 3.40 -8.32 11.16
C LEU A 81 3.00 -9.60 10.45
N ASN A 82 2.17 -9.46 9.43
CA ASN A 82 1.80 -10.52 8.50
C ASN A 82 2.41 -10.22 7.11
N PRO A 83 3.65 -10.67 6.84
CA PRO A 83 4.32 -10.39 5.57
C PRO A 83 3.62 -11.02 4.38
N VAL A 84 2.95 -12.17 4.55
CA VAL A 84 2.15 -12.80 3.48
C VAL A 84 0.99 -11.89 3.08
N ARG A 85 0.29 -11.31 4.06
CA ARG A 85 -0.77 -10.35 3.79
C ARG A 85 -0.23 -9.06 3.16
N ALA A 86 0.94 -8.60 3.58
CA ALA A 86 1.58 -7.45 2.95
C ALA A 86 1.90 -7.73 1.48
N ALA A 87 2.46 -8.89 1.15
CA ALA A 87 2.77 -9.28 -0.23
C ALA A 87 1.53 -9.25 -1.12
N VAL A 88 0.39 -9.64 -0.56
CA VAL A 88 -0.90 -9.63 -1.23
C VAL A 88 -1.42 -8.20 -1.48
N ILE A 89 -1.32 -7.31 -0.48
CA ILE A 89 -1.77 -5.92 -0.60
C ILE A 89 -0.86 -5.09 -1.52
N PHE A 90 0.44 -5.36 -1.51
CA PHE A 90 1.45 -4.66 -2.33
C PHE A 90 1.75 -5.38 -3.65
N ALA A 91 1.01 -6.43 -4.00
CA ALA A 91 1.16 -7.09 -5.29
C ALA A 91 0.80 -6.13 -6.44
N GLY A 92 1.55 -6.21 -7.53
CA GLY A 92 1.33 -5.38 -8.70
C GLY A 92 2.61 -5.13 -9.47
N GLU A 93 2.68 -3.93 -10.05
CA GLU A 93 3.81 -3.52 -10.87
C GLU A 93 4.38 -2.20 -10.36
N ARG A 94 5.70 -2.05 -10.53
CA ARG A 94 6.39 -0.79 -10.31
C ARG A 94 7.19 -0.43 -11.56
N ASN A 95 7.03 0.79 -12.03
CA ASN A 95 7.65 1.27 -13.28
C ASN A 95 7.39 0.32 -14.48
N GLY A 96 6.17 -0.21 -14.57
CA GLY A 96 5.74 -1.16 -15.62
C GLY A 96 6.36 -2.57 -15.52
N LYS A 97 6.98 -2.91 -14.39
CA LYS A 97 7.59 -4.23 -14.15
C LYS A 97 6.82 -4.97 -13.03
N PRO A 98 6.42 -6.23 -13.26
CA PRO A 98 5.86 -7.07 -12.21
C PRO A 98 6.82 -7.24 -11.02
N MET A 99 6.28 -7.13 -9.81
CA MET A 99 7.04 -7.31 -8.57
C MET A 99 7.02 -8.77 -8.09
N ASP A 100 7.57 -9.69 -8.89
CA ASP A 100 7.47 -11.14 -8.65
C ASP A 100 8.08 -11.63 -7.32
N ASP A 101 8.99 -10.86 -6.70
CA ASP A 101 9.60 -11.19 -5.40
C ASP A 101 9.06 -10.36 -4.23
N ILE A 102 7.89 -9.73 -4.37
CA ILE A 102 7.24 -8.97 -3.28
C ILE A 102 7.06 -9.80 -2.00
N GLY A 103 6.83 -11.12 -2.13
CA GLY A 103 6.80 -12.05 -1.00
C GLY A 103 8.11 -12.12 -0.22
N ASN A 104 9.25 -12.10 -0.92
CA ASN A 104 10.57 -12.11 -0.27
C ASN A 104 10.88 -10.75 0.36
N MET A 105 10.58 -9.64 -0.33
CA MET A 105 10.82 -8.30 0.19
C MET A 105 10.03 -8.03 1.48
N THR A 106 8.74 -8.38 1.50
CA THR A 106 7.90 -8.23 2.69
C THR A 106 8.35 -9.13 3.85
N ALA A 107 8.79 -10.37 3.57
CA ALA A 107 9.35 -11.25 4.60
C ALA A 107 10.65 -10.68 5.21
N LEU A 108 11.55 -10.16 4.37
CA LEU A 108 12.81 -9.53 4.81
C LEU A 108 12.54 -8.30 5.68
N CYS A 109 11.62 -7.42 5.24
CA CYS A 109 11.27 -6.21 6.00
C CYS A 109 10.51 -6.50 7.31
N ALA A 110 9.92 -7.69 7.46
CA ALA A 110 9.25 -8.10 8.68
C ALA A 110 10.19 -8.77 9.72
N ALA A 111 11.37 -9.25 9.31
CA ALA A 111 12.27 -10.01 10.16
C ALA A 111 13.00 -9.15 11.22
N ASP A 112 13.24 -9.74 12.40
CA ASP A 112 14.13 -9.23 13.46
C ASP A 112 13.91 -7.78 13.91
N ARG A 113 12.65 -7.35 13.94
CA ARG A 113 12.25 -5.97 14.22
C ARG A 113 12.08 -5.68 15.71
N GLN A 114 12.71 -4.61 16.20
CA GLN A 114 12.81 -4.27 17.64
C GLN A 114 12.06 -2.99 18.03
N GLU A 115 11.32 -2.37 17.12
CA GLU A 115 10.53 -1.18 17.42
C GLU A 115 9.43 -1.50 18.42
N THR A 116 9.39 -0.75 19.52
CA THR A 116 8.40 -0.90 20.59
C THR A 116 7.16 -0.02 20.38
N CYS A 117 7.29 1.07 19.62
CA CYS A 117 6.15 1.93 19.27
C CYS A 117 5.43 1.33 18.04
N PRO A 118 4.14 0.98 18.14
CA PRO A 118 3.34 0.44 17.03
C PRO A 118 3.36 1.26 15.74
N CYS A 119 3.30 2.59 15.86
CA CYS A 119 3.31 3.48 14.69
C CYS A 119 4.69 3.48 14.00
N GLU A 120 5.76 3.60 14.78
CA GLU A 120 7.14 3.50 14.25
C GLU A 120 7.41 2.14 13.65
N ARG A 121 6.91 1.08 14.29
CA ARG A 121 6.98 -0.28 13.77
C ARG A 121 6.33 -0.30 12.40
N SER A 122 5.04 -0.02 12.27
CA SER A 122 4.33 -0.06 10.99
C SER A 122 5.01 0.78 9.90
N TYR A 123 5.41 2.01 10.24
CA TYR A 123 6.13 2.88 9.32
C TYR A 123 7.46 2.30 8.85
N LYS A 124 8.32 1.81 9.76
CA LYS A 124 9.64 1.27 9.37
C LYS A 124 9.55 0.01 8.52
N PHE A 125 8.49 -0.78 8.67
CA PHE A 125 8.21 -1.89 7.76
C PHE A 125 7.94 -1.36 6.35
N LEU A 126 7.03 -0.37 6.22
CA LEU A 126 6.70 0.21 4.94
C LEU A 126 7.89 0.91 4.29
N ARG A 127 8.65 1.70 5.06
CA ARG A 127 9.88 2.33 4.60
C ARG A 127 10.87 1.32 4.03
N CYS A 128 11.09 0.20 4.73
CA CYS A 128 11.95 -0.88 4.24
C CYS A 128 11.44 -1.39 2.89
N LEU A 129 10.16 -1.71 2.80
CA LEU A 129 9.55 -2.26 1.58
C LEU A 129 9.67 -1.28 0.41
N MET A 130 9.24 -0.03 0.60
CA MET A 130 9.29 1.01 -0.43
C MET A 130 10.74 1.29 -0.89
N SER A 131 11.71 1.27 0.04
CA SER A 131 13.12 1.46 -0.32
C SER A 131 13.62 0.32 -1.21
N MET A 132 13.29 -0.93 -0.88
CA MET A 132 13.65 -2.10 -1.69
C MET A 132 12.98 -2.05 -3.07
N GLU A 133 11.70 -1.70 -3.12
CA GLU A 133 10.98 -1.54 -4.38
C GLU A 133 11.62 -0.48 -5.28
N ILE A 134 11.93 0.70 -4.71
CA ILE A 134 12.56 1.79 -5.46
C ILE A 134 13.94 1.37 -5.98
N GLU A 135 14.80 0.83 -5.11
CA GLU A 135 16.14 0.37 -5.48
C GLU A 135 16.08 -0.66 -6.61
N LYS A 136 15.09 -1.56 -6.55
CA LYS A 136 15.00 -2.67 -7.49
C LYS A 136 14.29 -2.34 -8.79
N TYR A 137 13.29 -1.45 -8.80
CA TYR A 137 12.40 -1.28 -9.96
C TYR A 137 12.40 0.11 -10.60
N GLU A 138 12.80 1.18 -9.90
CA GLU A 138 12.80 2.53 -10.49
C GLU A 138 14.00 2.77 -11.41
N ASN A 139 15.17 2.21 -11.08
CA ASN A 139 16.43 2.48 -11.77
C ASN A 139 16.92 1.32 -12.66
N SER A 140 16.15 0.25 -12.76
CA SER A 140 16.53 -1.00 -13.46
C SER A 140 16.05 -1.05 -14.90
#